data_AF-A0A954LP68-F1
#
_entry.id   AF-A0A954LP68-F1
#
_cell.length_a   1.000
_cell.length_b   1.000
_cell.length_c   1.000
_cell.angle_alpha   90.00
_cell.angle_beta   90.00
_cell.angle_gamma   90.00
#
_symmetry.space_group_name_H-M   'P 1'
#
loop_
_entity.id
_entity.type
_entity.pdbx_description
1 polymer ?
#
loop_
_entity_poly.entity_id
_entity_poly.type
_entity_poly.pdbx_seq_one_letter_code
_entity_poly.pdbx_strand_id
1 'polypeptide(L)'
;MTKPFPRRTFLRGAGVAMALPALECMLPAMETEKRSTAVPRRMVSVNFALSFHPPNLIPEKAGRDYELTPYLKRLSDLRNDFTIISGTSHPEVDGGHAAVKSWLTAAPHPGAANFKNSISMDQLAAKAVGLETRLAYMAVGSGGISVSGSGVPVPANAYPSKLFQTMFLEGRPHEKLAQIERLREGQSILDAVQESARRMQKRVTSRD
;
A
#
# COMPACT_ATOMS: atom_id res chain seq x y z
N MET A 1 21.14 -0.74 63.51
CA MET A 1 21.98 0.38 63.05
C MET A 1 22.05 0.35 61.52
N THR A 2 21.34 1.24 60.84
CA THR A 2 21.35 1.35 59.36
C THR A 2 22.59 2.15 58.94
N LYS A 3 23.53 1.53 58.22
CA LYS A 3 24.68 2.25 57.66
C LYS A 3 24.18 3.16 56.52
N PRO A 4 24.43 4.48 56.58
CA PRO A 4 24.02 5.38 55.50
C PRO A 4 24.85 5.09 54.26
N PHE A 5 24.19 5.04 53.10
CA PHE A 5 24.85 4.86 51.81
C PHE A 5 25.86 5.99 51.57
N PRO A 6 27.10 5.71 51.14
CA PRO A 6 28.07 6.75 50.88
C PRO A 6 27.60 7.65 49.75
N ARG A 7 27.44 8.96 50.01
CA ARG A 7 27.04 9.98 49.03
C ARG A 7 27.82 9.91 47.72
N ARG A 8 29.11 9.60 47.79
CA ARG A 8 29.99 9.47 46.61
C ARG A 8 29.61 8.28 45.73
N THR A 9 29.14 7.19 46.31
CA THR A 9 28.65 6.02 45.58
C THR A 9 27.31 6.32 44.90
N PHE A 10 26.42 7.02 45.60
CA PHE A 10 25.14 7.47 45.05
C PHE A 10 25.33 8.42 43.86
N LEU A 11 26.19 9.44 44.00
CA LEU A 11 26.45 10.41 42.94
C LEU A 11 27.17 9.79 41.73
N ARG A 12 28.04 8.79 41.93
CA ARG A 12 28.68 8.04 40.83
C ARG A 12 27.66 7.19 40.06
N GLY A 13 26.71 6.55 40.74
CA GLY A 13 25.62 5.81 40.10
C GLY A 13 24.67 6.71 39.30
N ALA A 14 24.32 7.87 39.85
CA ALA A 14 23.46 8.85 39.17
C ALA A 14 24.12 9.44 37.91
N GLY A 15 25.43 9.70 37.95
CA GLY A 15 26.17 10.19 36.78
C GLY A 15 26.22 9.18 35.62
N VAL A 16 26.32 7.88 35.92
CA VAL A 16 26.28 6.81 34.90
C VAL A 16 24.87 6.71 34.28
N ALA A 17 23.82 6.86 35.08
CA ALA A 17 22.44 6.84 34.59
C ALA A 17 22.10 8.02 33.67
N MET A 18 22.72 9.20 33.86
CA MET A 18 22.53 10.35 32.96
C MET A 18 23.40 10.31 31.69
N ALA A 19 24.51 9.54 31.70
CA ALA A 19 25.38 9.37 30.55
C ALA A 19 24.96 8.22 29.63
N LEU A 20 24.07 7.33 30.11
CA LEU A 20 23.48 6.27 29.30
C LEU A 20 22.38 6.85 28.40
N PRO A 21 22.41 6.59 27.08
CA PRO A 21 21.25 6.84 26.22
C PRO A 21 20.05 6.09 26.81
N ALA A 22 18.91 6.77 26.95
CA ALA A 22 17.68 6.12 27.36
C ALA A 22 17.38 4.97 26.38
N LEU A 23 17.31 3.74 26.90
CA LEU A 23 16.86 2.59 26.13
C LEU A 23 15.37 2.78 25.82
N GLU A 24 14.92 2.39 24.63
CA GLU A 24 13.54 2.61 24.18
C GLU A 24 12.48 2.02 25.13
N CYS A 25 12.83 1.02 25.95
CA CYS A 25 11.96 0.43 26.98
C CYS A 25 11.78 1.28 28.25
N MET A 26 12.62 2.31 28.44
CA MET A 26 12.55 3.26 29.56
C MET A 26 11.69 4.49 29.22
N LEU A 27 11.29 4.64 27.96
CA LEU A 27 10.29 5.62 27.57
C LEU A 27 8.92 5.07 28.02
N PRO A 28 8.12 5.85 28.76
CA PRO A 28 6.74 5.45 29.04
C PRO A 28 6.06 5.18 27.69
N ALA A 29 5.34 4.06 27.58
CA ALA A 29 4.58 3.68 26.38
C ALA A 29 3.58 4.76 25.89
N MET A 30 3.42 5.85 26.65
CA MET A 30 2.60 7.03 26.35
C MET A 30 3.35 8.20 25.67
N GLU A 31 4.68 8.21 25.55
CA GLU A 31 5.40 9.30 24.87
C GLU A 31 5.61 9.08 23.35
N THR A 32 5.13 7.97 22.81
CA THR A 32 5.05 7.75 21.35
C THR A 32 3.80 8.40 20.73
N GLU A 33 2.95 9.08 21.51
CA GLU A 33 1.75 9.75 20.98
C GLU A 33 2.03 11.09 20.26
N LYS A 34 3.23 11.67 20.39
CA LYS A 34 3.58 12.96 19.74
C LYS A 34 4.46 12.87 18.51
N ARG A 35 4.63 11.68 17.95
CA ARG A 35 4.89 11.54 16.52
C ARG A 35 3.63 10.96 15.91
N SER A 36 2.67 11.84 15.63
CA SER A 36 1.74 11.58 14.53
C SER A 36 2.58 11.45 13.26
N THR A 37 3.23 10.31 13.04
CA THR A 37 3.60 9.88 11.71
C THR A 37 2.27 9.60 11.04
N ALA A 38 1.69 10.64 10.43
CA ALA A 38 0.44 10.53 9.70
C ALA A 38 0.56 9.30 8.80
N VAL A 39 -0.39 8.36 8.92
CA VAL A 39 -0.35 7.13 8.13
C VAL A 39 -0.25 7.55 6.66
N PRO A 40 0.79 7.11 5.92
CA PRO A 40 0.97 7.54 4.53
C PRO A 40 -0.27 7.24 3.71
N ARG A 41 -0.74 8.22 2.95
CA ARG A 41 -1.88 8.04 2.05
C ARG A 41 -1.46 7.14 0.88
N ARG A 42 -2.35 6.25 0.48
CA ARG A 42 -2.15 5.32 -0.63
C ARG A 42 -3.34 5.40 -1.57
N MET A 43 -3.10 5.15 -2.86
CA MET A 43 -4.12 5.10 -3.89
C MET A 43 -4.05 3.76 -4.60
N VAL A 44 -5.23 3.18 -4.86
CA VAL A 44 -5.36 1.96 -5.65
C VAL A 44 -6.36 2.26 -6.77
N SER A 45 -5.91 2.08 -8.00
CA SER A 45 -6.74 2.22 -9.20
C SER A 45 -7.02 0.83 -9.76
N VAL A 46 -8.28 0.40 -9.78
CA VAL A 46 -8.69 -0.89 -10.35
C VAL A 46 -9.56 -0.64 -11.56
N ASN A 47 -9.16 -1.22 -12.70
CA ASN A 47 -9.93 -1.16 -13.93
C ASN A 47 -10.51 -2.53 -14.26
N PHE A 48 -11.80 -2.55 -14.60
CA PHE A 48 -12.50 -3.74 -15.08
C PHE A 48 -12.75 -3.67 -16.59
N ALA A 49 -11.85 -3.11 -17.39
CA ALA A 49 -11.95 -2.94 -18.85
C ALA A 49 -13.35 -2.41 -19.29
N LEU A 50 -14.08 -3.16 -20.14
CA LEU A 50 -15.45 -2.83 -20.58
C LEU A 50 -16.51 -2.90 -19.47
N SER A 51 -16.07 -3.18 -18.23
CA SER A 51 -16.72 -2.89 -16.96
C SER A 51 -17.99 -3.68 -16.67
N PHE A 52 -18.67 -3.22 -15.63
CA PHE A 52 -19.91 -3.74 -15.07
C PHE A 52 -21.12 -3.40 -15.94
N HIS A 53 -22.16 -4.22 -15.84
CA HIS A 53 -23.48 -3.88 -16.35
C HIS A 53 -24.04 -2.69 -15.54
N PRO A 54 -24.19 -1.48 -16.12
CA PRO A 54 -24.46 -0.26 -15.35
C PRO A 54 -25.72 -0.32 -14.47
N PRO A 55 -26.87 -0.88 -14.91
CA PRO A 55 -28.06 -1.03 -14.08
C PRO A 55 -27.85 -1.79 -12.77
N ASN A 56 -26.82 -2.64 -12.70
CA ASN A 56 -26.51 -3.42 -11.49
C ASN A 56 -25.50 -2.74 -10.56
N LEU A 57 -24.88 -1.63 -11.00
CA LEU A 57 -23.87 -0.89 -10.26
C LEU A 57 -24.38 0.51 -9.85
N ILE A 58 -24.95 1.27 -10.77
CA ILE A 58 -25.30 2.68 -10.60
C ILE A 58 -26.64 2.80 -9.87
N PRO A 59 -26.69 3.44 -8.69
CA PRO A 59 -27.95 3.71 -7.99
C PRO A 59 -28.86 4.65 -8.80
N GLU A 60 -30.18 4.44 -8.71
CA GLU A 60 -31.17 5.28 -9.40
C GLU A 60 -31.26 6.70 -8.83
N LYS A 61 -31.04 6.85 -7.52
CA LYS A 61 -31.11 8.12 -6.80
C LYS A 61 -29.73 8.54 -6.34
N ALA A 62 -29.46 9.84 -6.43
CA ALA A 62 -28.28 10.45 -5.82
C ALA A 62 -28.47 10.65 -4.30
N GLY A 63 -27.37 10.90 -3.60
CA GLY A 63 -27.37 11.22 -2.17
C GLY A 63 -26.68 10.14 -1.32
N ARG A 64 -26.58 10.41 -0.01
CA ARG A 64 -25.92 9.48 0.92
C ARG A 64 -26.74 8.21 1.15
N ASP A 65 -28.07 8.29 1.07
CA ASP A 65 -28.95 7.18 1.47
C ASP A 65 -29.59 6.49 0.26
N TYR A 66 -28.86 6.40 -0.87
CA TYR A 66 -29.32 5.62 -2.02
C TYR A 66 -29.46 4.14 -1.67
N GLU A 67 -30.40 3.47 -2.35
CA GLU A 67 -30.56 2.03 -2.22
C GLU A 67 -29.40 1.27 -2.89
N LEU A 68 -28.87 0.26 -2.18
CA LEU A 68 -27.77 -0.56 -2.71
C LEU A 68 -28.23 -1.38 -3.92
N THR A 69 -27.55 -1.17 -5.05
CA THR A 69 -27.71 -1.96 -6.26
C THR A 69 -27.19 -3.39 -6.08
N PRO A 70 -27.58 -4.36 -6.95
CA PRO A 70 -27.22 -5.77 -6.80
C PRO A 70 -25.73 -6.05 -6.53
N TYR A 71 -24.82 -5.34 -7.20
CA TYR A 71 -23.38 -5.52 -6.95
C TYR A 71 -22.94 -4.93 -5.61
N LEU A 72 -23.50 -3.79 -5.21
CA LEU A 72 -23.14 -3.10 -3.97
C LEU A 72 -23.72 -3.77 -2.72
N LYS A 73 -24.76 -4.61 -2.84
CA LYS A 73 -25.28 -5.41 -1.72
C LYS A 73 -24.20 -6.30 -1.08
N ARG A 74 -23.22 -6.76 -1.88
CA ARG A 74 -22.07 -7.53 -1.38
C ARG A 74 -21.09 -6.71 -0.55
N LEU A 75 -21.17 -5.39 -0.63
CA LEU A 75 -20.36 -4.43 0.11
C LEU A 75 -21.19 -3.67 1.15
N SER A 76 -22.35 -4.20 1.55
CA SER A 76 -23.27 -3.55 2.48
C SER A 76 -22.62 -3.21 3.82
N ASP A 77 -21.73 -4.09 4.31
CA ASP A 77 -20.94 -3.87 5.54
C ASP A 77 -19.99 -2.65 5.45
N LEU A 78 -19.64 -2.23 4.24
CA LEU A 78 -18.77 -1.09 3.94
C LEU A 78 -19.55 0.14 3.49
N ARG A 79 -20.87 0.20 3.72
CA ARG A 79 -21.73 1.27 3.17
C ARG A 79 -21.18 2.67 3.42
N ASN A 80 -20.62 2.95 4.60
CA ASN A 80 -20.10 4.27 4.94
C ASN A 80 -18.67 4.55 4.41
N ASP A 81 -18.03 3.56 3.78
CA ASP A 81 -16.63 3.61 3.36
C ASP A 81 -16.46 3.73 1.84
N PHE A 82 -17.55 3.82 1.07
CA PHE A 82 -17.49 4.06 -0.36
C PHE A 82 -18.56 5.02 -0.88
N THR A 83 -18.24 5.67 -1.99
CA THR A 83 -19.14 6.52 -2.77
C THR A 83 -19.11 6.08 -4.22
N ILE A 84 -20.28 6.01 -4.85
CA ILE A 84 -20.42 5.75 -6.28
C ILE A 84 -20.55 7.10 -7.00
N ILE A 85 -19.69 7.30 -8.00
CA ILE A 85 -19.74 8.45 -8.89
C ILE A 85 -20.20 7.93 -10.25
N SER A 86 -21.26 8.52 -10.79
CA SER A 86 -21.87 8.15 -12.08
C SER A 86 -22.14 9.40 -12.93
N GLY A 87 -22.46 9.20 -14.20
CA GLY A 87 -22.71 10.30 -15.14
C GLY A 87 -21.44 11.01 -15.63
N THR A 88 -20.26 10.44 -15.35
CA THR A 88 -18.96 10.94 -15.83
C THR A 88 -18.46 10.11 -16.99
N SER A 89 -17.89 10.77 -17.99
CA SER A 89 -17.18 10.13 -19.10
C SER A 89 -15.93 10.94 -19.44
N HIS A 90 -14.96 10.31 -20.11
CA HIS A 90 -13.85 11.04 -20.71
C HIS A 90 -14.29 11.58 -22.07
N PRO A 91 -14.25 12.92 -22.29
CA PRO A 91 -14.53 13.50 -23.60
C PRO A 91 -13.63 12.89 -24.68
N GLU A 92 -14.21 12.58 -25.84
CA GLU A 92 -13.47 12.11 -27.04
C GLU A 92 -12.69 10.79 -26.85
N VAL A 93 -12.91 10.06 -25.75
CA VAL A 93 -12.38 8.70 -25.59
C VAL A 93 -13.33 7.70 -26.24
N ASP A 94 -13.03 7.39 -27.50
CA ASP A 94 -13.77 6.49 -28.36
C ASP A 94 -13.02 5.16 -28.62
N GLY A 95 -13.43 4.40 -29.64
CA GLY A 95 -12.66 3.25 -30.14
C GLY A 95 -12.84 1.94 -29.36
N GLY A 96 -13.87 1.82 -28.52
CA GLY A 96 -14.26 0.57 -27.86
C GLY A 96 -13.14 0.00 -26.99
N HIS A 97 -12.60 -1.17 -27.32
CA HIS A 97 -11.48 -1.78 -26.58
C HIS A 97 -10.24 -0.88 -26.49
N ALA A 98 -10.02 0.01 -27.47
CA ALA A 98 -8.91 0.95 -27.43
C ALA A 98 -9.06 1.97 -26.28
N ALA A 99 -10.28 2.28 -25.82
CA ALA A 99 -10.56 3.23 -24.74
C ALA A 99 -9.81 2.92 -23.43
N VAL A 100 -9.50 1.64 -23.18
CA VAL A 100 -8.76 1.21 -21.98
C VAL A 100 -7.39 1.90 -21.87
N LYS A 101 -6.76 2.26 -22.99
CA LYS A 101 -5.49 3.02 -23.01
C LYS A 101 -5.58 4.39 -22.35
N SER A 102 -6.78 4.95 -22.27
CA SER A 102 -7.02 6.32 -21.82
C SER A 102 -7.72 6.41 -20.46
N TRP A 103 -7.96 5.29 -19.78
CA TRP A 103 -8.76 5.27 -18.55
C TRP A 103 -8.20 6.16 -17.42
N LEU A 104 -6.88 6.22 -17.25
CA LEU A 104 -6.24 7.07 -16.23
C LEU A 104 -5.67 8.38 -16.77
N THR A 105 -5.79 8.63 -18.07
CA THR A 105 -5.16 9.79 -18.74
C THR A 105 -6.17 10.70 -19.43
N ALA A 106 -7.39 10.22 -19.68
CA ALA A 106 -8.41 10.89 -20.49
C ALA A 106 -7.94 11.28 -21.91
N ALA A 107 -6.88 10.64 -22.43
CA ALA A 107 -6.34 10.98 -23.74
C ALA A 107 -7.34 10.66 -24.87
N PRO A 108 -7.68 11.63 -25.75
CA PRO A 108 -8.70 11.44 -26.76
C PRO A 108 -8.26 10.49 -27.88
N HIS A 109 -9.23 9.90 -28.57
CA HIS A 109 -9.05 9.06 -29.77
C HIS A 109 -8.01 7.93 -29.64
N PRO A 110 -8.11 7.02 -28.66
CA PRO A 110 -7.12 5.96 -28.42
C PRO A 110 -7.02 4.88 -29.52
N GLY A 111 -7.96 4.88 -30.46
CA GLY A 111 -7.94 4.05 -31.66
C GLY A 111 -7.18 4.67 -32.84
N ALA A 112 -6.83 5.96 -32.79
CA ALA A 112 -6.19 6.65 -33.90
C ALA A 112 -4.74 6.18 -34.12
N ALA A 113 -4.30 6.11 -35.38
CA ALA A 113 -2.94 5.67 -35.73
C ALA A 113 -1.84 6.60 -35.16
N ASN A 114 -2.16 7.88 -34.99
CA ASN A 114 -1.28 8.89 -34.41
C ASN A 114 -1.55 9.16 -32.92
N PHE A 115 -2.26 8.25 -32.23
CA PHE A 115 -2.59 8.40 -30.83
C PHE A 115 -1.33 8.65 -29.98
N LYS A 116 -1.44 9.66 -29.12
CA LYS A 116 -0.41 9.99 -28.12
C LYS A 116 -1.06 10.03 -26.76
N ASN A 117 -0.35 9.52 -25.77
CA ASN A 117 -0.80 9.51 -24.39
C ASN A 117 0.06 10.44 -23.54
N SER A 118 -0.35 10.66 -22.29
CA SER A 118 0.35 11.51 -21.34
C SER A 118 0.36 10.88 -19.95
N ILE A 119 0.82 11.62 -18.95
CA ILE A 119 0.90 11.11 -17.58
C ILE A 119 -0.47 10.66 -17.07
N SER A 120 -0.50 9.46 -16.52
CA SER A 120 -1.68 8.91 -15.86
C SER A 120 -1.86 9.42 -14.44
N MET A 121 -3.12 9.46 -13.98
CA MET A 121 -3.50 9.95 -12.64
C MET A 121 -2.77 9.21 -11.51
N ASP A 122 -2.58 7.89 -11.63
CA ASP A 122 -1.86 7.09 -10.64
C ASP A 122 -0.35 7.36 -10.65
N GLN A 123 0.25 7.62 -11.81
CA GLN A 123 1.64 8.08 -11.90
C GLN A 123 1.82 9.49 -11.32
N LEU A 124 0.83 10.36 -11.48
CA LEU A 124 0.80 11.66 -10.83
C LEU A 124 0.71 11.52 -9.30
N ALA A 125 -0.18 10.64 -8.81
CA ALA A 125 -0.30 10.34 -7.39
C ALA A 125 1.00 9.75 -6.81
N ALA A 126 1.63 8.81 -7.53
CA ALA A 126 2.91 8.22 -7.13
C ALA A 126 4.03 9.27 -7.01
N LYS A 127 4.05 10.29 -7.86
CA LYS A 127 5.00 11.42 -7.72
C LYS A 127 4.74 12.24 -6.46
N ALA A 128 3.48 12.41 -6.07
CA ALA A 128 3.10 13.25 -4.94
C ALA A 128 3.31 12.56 -3.58
N VAL A 129 2.89 11.30 -3.43
CA VAL A 129 2.90 10.59 -2.13
C VAL A 129 3.88 9.43 -2.08
N GLY A 130 4.52 9.07 -3.19
CA GLY A 130 5.35 7.87 -3.28
C GLY A 130 6.57 7.90 -2.36
N LEU A 131 7.13 9.07 -2.08
CA LEU A 131 8.27 9.26 -1.17
C LEU A 131 7.91 8.98 0.30
N GLU A 132 6.63 8.98 0.65
CA GLU A 132 6.14 8.68 2.00
C GLU A 132 5.87 7.17 2.20
N THR A 133 5.99 6.37 1.14
CA THR A 133 5.67 4.95 1.13
C THR A 133 6.89 4.10 0.78
N ARG A 134 6.99 2.88 1.33
CA ARG A 134 8.09 1.95 1.03
C ARG A 134 8.22 1.63 -0.46
N LEU A 135 7.07 1.56 -1.15
CA LEU A 135 6.99 1.32 -2.58
C LEU A 135 6.20 2.48 -3.18
N ALA A 136 6.91 3.39 -3.87
CA ALA A 136 6.29 4.57 -4.47
C ALA A 136 5.19 4.23 -5.48
N TYR A 137 5.31 3.08 -6.14
CA TYR A 137 4.38 2.62 -7.16
C TYR A 137 4.47 1.11 -7.39
N MET A 138 3.34 0.48 -7.74
CA MET A 138 3.28 -0.92 -8.13
C MET A 138 2.16 -1.15 -9.15
N ALA A 139 2.52 -1.62 -10.35
CA ALA A 139 1.58 -2.02 -11.39
C ALA A 139 1.27 -3.53 -11.29
N VAL A 140 -0.01 -3.88 -11.23
CA VAL A 140 -0.47 -5.28 -11.08
C VAL A 140 -1.47 -5.63 -12.18
N GLY A 141 -1.31 -6.79 -12.81
CA GLY A 141 -2.24 -7.30 -13.82
C GLY A 141 -1.56 -7.90 -15.05
N SER A 142 -2.36 -8.42 -15.98
CA SER A 142 -1.89 -9.02 -17.25
C SER A 142 -1.63 -7.98 -18.36
N GLY A 143 -1.51 -6.71 -17.99
CA GLY A 143 -1.30 -5.55 -18.87
C GLY A 143 -1.20 -4.27 -18.04
N GLY A 144 -0.65 -3.19 -18.60
CA GLY A 144 -0.48 -1.91 -17.91
C GLY A 144 -1.56 -0.90 -18.32
N ILE A 145 -2.30 -0.37 -17.34
CA ILE A 145 -3.26 0.74 -17.52
C ILE A 145 -2.62 2.11 -17.20
N SER A 146 -1.41 2.08 -16.65
CA SER A 146 -0.68 3.24 -16.19
C SER A 146 0.30 3.70 -17.26
N VAL A 147 0.48 5.02 -17.35
CA VAL A 147 1.23 5.68 -18.41
C VAL A 147 2.16 6.72 -17.81
N SER A 148 3.45 6.62 -18.14
CA SER A 148 4.49 7.49 -17.64
C SER A 148 4.32 8.95 -18.09
N GLY A 149 5.13 9.84 -17.54
CA GLY A 149 5.15 11.26 -17.94
C GLY A 149 5.44 11.50 -19.43
N SER A 150 6.11 10.57 -20.11
CA SER A 150 6.40 10.63 -21.54
C SER A 150 5.34 9.94 -22.40
N GLY A 151 4.21 9.51 -21.84
CA GLY A 151 3.16 8.82 -22.57
C GLY A 151 3.42 7.34 -22.82
N VAL A 152 4.42 6.75 -22.14
CA VAL A 152 4.81 5.34 -22.34
C VAL A 152 4.08 4.44 -21.33
N PRO A 153 3.42 3.35 -21.78
CA PRO A 153 2.79 2.40 -20.87
C PRO A 153 3.78 1.82 -19.85
N VAL A 154 3.39 1.78 -18.59
CA VAL A 154 4.18 1.20 -17.50
C VAL A 154 3.88 -0.31 -17.41
N PRO A 155 4.88 -1.19 -17.53
CA PRO A 155 4.65 -2.64 -17.47
C PRO A 155 4.05 -3.08 -16.12
N ALA A 156 2.99 -3.88 -16.19
CA ALA A 156 2.39 -4.50 -15.01
C ALA A 156 3.04 -5.85 -14.69
N ASN A 157 2.98 -6.22 -13.41
CA ASN A 157 3.39 -7.53 -12.94
C ASN A 157 2.18 -8.44 -12.79
N ALA A 158 2.13 -9.50 -13.60
CA ALA A 158 1.04 -10.47 -13.61
C ALA A 158 1.21 -11.58 -12.57
N TYR A 159 2.37 -11.70 -11.91
CA TYR A 159 2.72 -12.85 -11.09
C TYR A 159 2.60 -12.53 -9.60
N PRO A 160 1.64 -13.16 -8.87
CA PRO A 160 1.48 -12.95 -7.43
C PRO A 160 2.75 -13.27 -6.63
N SER A 161 3.49 -14.30 -7.03
CA SER A 161 4.76 -14.66 -6.41
C SER A 161 5.78 -13.52 -6.48
N LYS A 162 5.94 -12.88 -7.64
CA LYS A 162 6.86 -11.76 -7.82
C LYS A 162 6.41 -10.53 -7.03
N LEU A 163 5.10 -10.27 -6.96
CA LEU A 163 4.54 -9.19 -6.13
C LEU A 163 4.81 -9.43 -4.64
N PHE A 164 4.57 -10.65 -4.17
CA PHE A 164 4.88 -11.06 -2.79
C PHE A 164 6.37 -10.88 -2.50
N GLN A 165 7.24 -11.30 -3.41
CA GLN A 165 8.69 -11.11 -3.26
C GLN A 165 9.06 -9.63 -3.14
N THR A 166 8.48 -8.76 -3.96
CA THR A 166 8.70 -7.30 -3.87
C THR A 166 8.18 -6.72 -2.56
N MET A 167 7.05 -7.21 -2.05
CA MET A 167 6.42 -6.68 -0.84
C MET A 167 7.00 -7.25 0.46
N PHE A 168 7.52 -8.47 0.48
CA PHE A 168 7.80 -9.16 1.74
C PHE A 168 9.21 -9.76 1.83
N LEU A 169 9.93 -9.92 0.72
CA LEU A 169 11.32 -10.38 0.78
C LEU A 169 12.29 -9.21 0.94
N GLU A 170 12.66 -8.96 2.18
CA GLU A 170 13.72 -8.06 2.60
C GLU A 170 15.00 -8.87 2.92
N GLY A 171 16.18 -8.32 2.63
CA GLY A 171 17.45 -8.98 2.89
C GLY A 171 18.47 -8.89 1.75
N ARG A 172 19.67 -9.40 2.00
CA ARG A 172 20.75 -9.49 1.02
C ARG A 172 20.38 -10.50 -0.10
N PRO A 173 20.97 -10.41 -1.30
CA PRO A 173 20.60 -11.28 -2.42
C PRO A 173 20.58 -12.78 -2.10
N HIS A 174 21.52 -13.27 -1.28
CA HIS A 174 21.57 -14.67 -0.85
C HIS A 174 20.44 -15.05 0.14
N GLU A 175 20.00 -14.13 1.00
CA GLU A 175 18.89 -14.37 1.94
C GLU A 175 17.56 -14.45 1.18
N LYS A 176 17.39 -13.62 0.14
CA LYS A 176 16.23 -13.70 -0.75
C LYS A 176 16.18 -15.03 -1.51
N LEU A 177 17.32 -15.49 -2.03
CA LEU A 177 17.42 -16.77 -2.73
C LEU A 177 17.07 -17.95 -1.82
N ALA A 178 17.63 -17.99 -0.60
CA ALA A 178 17.30 -19.02 0.37
C ALA A 178 15.82 -19.03 0.76
N GLN A 179 15.18 -17.86 0.85
CA GLN A 179 13.75 -17.78 1.12
C GLN A 179 12.90 -18.21 -0.08
N ILE A 180 13.32 -17.89 -1.31
CA ILE A 180 12.67 -18.34 -2.53
C ILE A 180 12.75 -19.86 -2.67
N GLU A 181 13.90 -20.46 -2.34
CA GLU A 181 14.07 -21.93 -2.32
C GLU A 181 13.13 -22.58 -1.31
N ARG A 182 13.02 -22.07 -0.08
CA ARG A 182 12.04 -22.57 0.91
C ARG A 182 10.59 -22.50 0.41
N LEU A 183 10.22 -21.40 -0.26
CA LEU A 183 8.89 -21.25 -0.85
C LEU A 183 8.66 -22.22 -2.03
N ARG A 184 9.71 -22.58 -2.77
CA ARG A 184 9.64 -23.58 -3.86
C ARG A 184 9.56 -25.01 -3.36
N GLU A 185 10.15 -25.30 -2.21
CA GLU A 185 10.09 -26.62 -1.55
C GLU A 185 8.72 -26.92 -0.91
N GLY A 186 7.71 -26.07 -1.13
CA GLY A 186 6.33 -26.33 -0.73
C GLY A 186 5.97 -25.86 0.67
N GLN A 187 6.84 -25.09 1.34
CA GLN A 187 6.44 -24.39 2.56
C GLN A 187 5.44 -23.30 2.19
N SER A 188 4.22 -23.38 2.75
CA SER A 188 3.13 -22.46 2.45
C SER A 188 3.57 -21.02 2.69
N ILE A 189 3.20 -20.12 1.78
CA ILE A 189 3.42 -18.67 1.94
C ILE A 189 2.80 -18.19 3.26
N LEU A 190 1.69 -18.78 3.68
CA LEU A 190 1.03 -18.48 4.95
C LEU A 190 1.89 -18.90 6.16
N ASP A 191 2.58 -20.03 6.07
CA ASP A 191 3.47 -20.51 7.14
C ASP A 191 4.70 -19.61 7.28
N ALA A 192 5.27 -19.16 6.14
CA ALA A 192 6.40 -18.24 6.14
C ALA A 192 6.03 -16.85 6.72
N VAL A 193 4.82 -16.35 6.41
CA VAL A 193 4.29 -15.12 7.00
C VAL A 193 4.02 -15.31 8.49
N GLN A 194 3.43 -16.43 8.89
CA GLN A 194 3.14 -16.73 10.29
C GLN A 194 4.42 -16.91 11.13
N GLU A 195 5.46 -17.53 10.57
CA GLU A 195 6.76 -17.66 11.21
C GLU A 195 7.45 -16.30 11.36
N SER A 196 7.40 -15.47 10.31
CA SER A 196 7.94 -14.10 10.35
C SER A 196 7.22 -13.24 11.40
N ALA A 197 5.90 -13.33 11.49
CA ALA A 197 5.09 -12.68 12.52
C ALA A 197 5.46 -13.18 13.92
N ARG A 198 5.60 -14.49 14.13
CA ARG A 198 6.04 -15.08 15.41
C ARG A 198 7.46 -14.67 15.79
N ARG A 199 8.37 -14.59 14.82
CA ARG A 199 9.77 -14.17 15.03
C ARG A 199 9.85 -12.69 15.39
N MET A 200 8.99 -11.87 14.79
CA MET A 200 8.84 -10.46 15.16
C MET A 200 8.28 -10.32 16.57
N GLN A 201 7.22 -11.06 16.90
CA GLN A 201 6.62 -11.08 18.25
C GLN A 201 7.63 -11.52 19.32
N LYS A 202 8.44 -12.54 19.04
CA LYS A 202 9.52 -12.99 19.93
C LYS A 202 10.63 -11.95 20.12
N ARG A 203 10.99 -11.22 19.05
CA ARG A 203 12.00 -10.14 19.11
C ARG A 203 11.50 -8.90 19.86
N VAL A 204 10.20 -8.65 19.84
CA VAL A 204 9.58 -7.59 20.67
C VAL A 204 9.64 -8.01 22.13
N THR A 205 9.28 -9.25 22.47
CA THR A 205 9.33 -9.76 23.86
C THR A 205 10.73 -10.05 24.41
N SER A 206 11.78 -10.08 23.56
CA SER A 206 13.16 -10.33 23.99
C SER A 206 14.03 -9.07 24.01
N ARG A 207 13.47 -7.92 23.60
CA ARG A 207 14.08 -6.59 23.75
C ARG A 207 13.39 -5.74 24.82
N ASP A 208 12.41 -6.33 25.49
CA ASP A 208 11.98 -6.01 26.85
C ASP A 208 12.56 -7.04 27.82
#